data_AF-A0A7X7Q8D3-F1
#
_entry.id   AF-A0A7X7Q8D3-F1
#
_cell.length_a   1.000
_cell.length_b   1.000
_cell.length_c   1.000
_cell.angle_alpha   90.00
_cell.angle_beta   90.00
_cell.angle_gamma   90.00
#
_symmetry.space_group_name_H-M   'P 1'
#
loop_
_entity.id
_entity.type
_entity.pdbx_description
1 polymer ?
#
loop_
_entity_poly.entity_id
_entity_poly.type
_entity_poly.pdbx_seq_one_letter_code
_entity_poly.pdbx_strand_id
1 'polypeptide(L)'
;MLTFPDIDPVAFRLFGLQIYWYAIMYLLAFALAYFLMRARLKHEPFRSITKPQPYTTEIIEDLLTYAILGVLVGGRLGYCLFYHPEFYLSNPLEILKLWDGGMSFHGGAIGVILGIVWVAYRRKRPFLQVADFLVPAVPLGLALGRIGNFINGELWGRAAPESLP
;
A
#
# COMPACT_ATOMS: atom_id res chain seq x y z
N MET A 1 5.72 32.05 -12.91
CA MET A 1 4.79 31.24 -12.08
C MET A 1 4.54 29.93 -12.80
N LEU A 2 4.88 28.80 -12.19
CA LEU A 2 4.55 27.48 -12.74
C LEU A 2 3.10 27.16 -12.39
N THR A 3 2.24 27.06 -13.41
CA THR A 3 0.85 26.62 -13.21
C THR A 3 0.83 25.09 -13.16
N PHE A 4 0.16 24.52 -12.17
CA PHE A 4 -0.02 23.08 -12.12
C PHE A 4 -0.85 22.62 -13.33
N PRO A 5 -0.45 21.52 -14.01
CA PRO A 5 -1.22 21.01 -15.14
C PRO A 5 -2.63 20.58 -14.72
N ASP A 6 -3.61 20.83 -15.57
CA ASP A 6 -4.98 20.33 -15.37
C ASP A 6 -5.04 18.86 -15.79
N ILE A 7 -4.79 17.95 -14.83
CA ILE A 7 -4.79 16.51 -15.06
C ILE A 7 -6.10 15.93 -14.53
N ASP A 8 -6.89 15.28 -15.40
CA ASP A 8 -8.07 14.55 -14.97
C ASP A 8 -7.64 13.37 -14.08
N PRO A 9 -8.11 13.28 -12.81
CA PRO A 9 -7.76 12.16 -11.93
C PRO A 9 -8.34 10.82 -12.42
N VAL A 10 -9.37 10.85 -13.27
CA VAL A 10 -9.91 9.67 -13.95
C VAL A 10 -9.07 9.37 -15.19
N ALA A 11 -8.36 8.24 -15.17
CA ALA A 11 -7.53 7.81 -16.28
C ALA A 11 -8.37 7.38 -17.48
N PHE A 12 -9.42 6.58 -17.25
CA PHE A 12 -10.38 6.18 -18.27
C PHE A 12 -11.66 5.64 -17.64
N ARG A 13 -12.70 5.49 -18.47
CA ARG A 13 -13.99 4.92 -18.08
C ARG A 13 -14.17 3.57 -18.76
N LEU A 14 -14.53 2.55 -17.99
CA LEU A 14 -14.76 1.19 -18.48
C LEU A 14 -16.17 0.76 -18.08
N PHE A 15 -17.07 0.56 -19.05
CA PHE A 15 -18.48 0.21 -18.80
C PHE A 15 -19.21 1.13 -17.80
N GLY A 16 -18.88 2.42 -17.79
CA GLY A 16 -19.44 3.40 -16.84
C GLY A 16 -18.70 3.48 -15.50
N LEU A 17 -17.77 2.58 -15.21
CA LEU A 17 -16.91 2.64 -14.03
C LEU A 17 -15.72 3.59 -14.30
N GLN A 18 -15.48 4.52 -13.37
CA GLN A 18 -14.34 5.43 -13.43
C GLN A 18 -13.10 4.75 -12.84
N ILE A 19 -12.02 4.67 -13.63
CA ILE A 19 -10.74 4.14 -13.18
C ILE A 19 -9.79 5.31 -12.94
N TYR A 20 -9.36 5.48 -11.70
CA TYR A 20 -8.50 6.58 -11.29
C TYR A 20 -7.02 6.25 -11.49
N TRP A 21 -6.21 7.25 -11.82
CA TRP A 21 -4.75 7.11 -11.88
C TRP A 21 -4.16 6.57 -10.59
N TYR A 22 -4.72 6.96 -9.45
CA TYR A 22 -4.30 6.48 -8.13
C TYR A 22 -4.40 4.95 -7.99
N ALA A 23 -5.48 4.36 -8.52
CA ALA A 23 -5.66 2.90 -8.52
C ALA A 23 -4.63 2.22 -9.43
N ILE A 24 -4.36 2.81 -10.60
CA ILE A 24 -3.34 2.32 -11.54
C ILE A 24 -1.95 2.37 -10.91
N MET A 25 -1.61 3.46 -10.22
CA MET A 25 -0.33 3.62 -9.53
C MET A 25 -0.14 2.57 -8.43
N TYR A 26 -1.19 2.25 -7.66
CA TYR A 26 -1.11 1.16 -6.68
C TYR A 26 -0.95 -0.22 -7.32
N LEU A 27 -1.68 -0.52 -8.39
CA LEU A 27 -1.52 -1.79 -9.11
C LEU A 27 -0.09 -1.92 -9.67
N LEU A 28 0.43 -0.84 -10.26
CA LEU A 28 1.80 -0.78 -10.72
C LEU A 28 2.81 -0.98 -9.57
N ALA A 29 2.54 -0.41 -8.39
CA ALA A 29 3.39 -0.59 -7.22
C ALA A 29 3.46 -2.05 -6.78
N PHE A 30 2.32 -2.74 -6.71
CA PHE A 30 2.30 -4.17 -6.37
C PHE A 30 3.00 -5.02 -7.42
N ALA A 31 2.81 -4.70 -8.71
CA ALA A 31 3.50 -5.40 -9.79
C ALA A 31 5.03 -5.24 -9.70
N LEU A 32 5.52 -4.00 -9.54
CA LEU A 32 6.96 -3.74 -9.39
C LEU A 32 7.52 -4.38 -8.11
N ALA A 33 6.79 -4.31 -7.00
CA ALA A 33 7.16 -4.99 -5.76
C ALA A 33 7.30 -6.50 -5.95
N TYR A 34 6.35 -7.14 -6.65
CA TYR A 34 6.41 -8.55 -6.99
C TYR A 34 7.66 -8.90 -7.79
N PHE A 35 7.93 -8.16 -8.88
CA PHE A 35 9.10 -8.42 -9.72
C PHE A 35 10.42 -8.19 -8.98
N LEU A 36 10.50 -7.14 -8.16
CA LEU A 36 11.66 -6.87 -7.33
C LEU A 36 11.89 -8.01 -6.32
N MET A 37 10.87 -8.39 -5.55
CA MET A 37 10.98 -9.47 -4.57
C MET A 37 11.34 -10.80 -5.25
N ARG A 38 10.80 -11.08 -6.44
CA ARG A 38 11.14 -12.27 -7.22
C ARG A 38 12.60 -12.27 -7.67
N ALA A 39 13.14 -11.12 -8.06
CA ALA A 39 14.57 -10.98 -8.34
C ALA A 39 15.40 -11.24 -7.07
N ARG A 40 14.96 -10.72 -5.91
CA ARG A 40 15.63 -10.91 -4.62
C ARG A 40 15.73 -12.36 -4.15
N LEU A 41 14.83 -13.25 -4.57
CA LEU A 41 14.96 -14.69 -4.30
C LEU A 41 16.28 -15.29 -4.82
N LYS A 42 16.91 -14.64 -5.81
CA LYS A 42 18.19 -15.07 -6.40
C LYS A 42 19.42 -14.49 -5.69
N HIS A 43 19.24 -13.60 -4.71
CA HIS A 43 20.33 -12.93 -4.01
C HIS A 43 20.52 -13.49 -2.59
N GLU A 44 21.75 -13.44 -2.09
CA GLU A 44 22.03 -13.75 -0.68
C GLU A 44 21.41 -12.71 0.26
N PRO A 45 20.98 -13.10 1.47
CA PRO A 45 21.00 -14.48 2.00
C PRO A 45 19.81 -15.34 1.52
N PHE A 46 18.80 -14.76 0.88
CA PHE A 46 17.53 -15.44 0.60
C PHE A 46 17.66 -16.64 -0.34
N ARG A 47 18.66 -16.63 -1.22
CA ARG A 47 19.01 -17.75 -2.09
C ARG A 47 19.49 -18.98 -1.31
N SER A 48 20.30 -18.80 -0.26
CA SER A 48 20.91 -19.92 0.48
C SER A 48 20.09 -20.39 1.68
N ILE A 49 19.10 -19.60 2.13
CA ILE A 49 18.21 -19.99 3.22
C ILE A 49 17.33 -21.17 2.79
N THR A 50 17.58 -22.34 3.39
CA THR A 50 16.80 -23.57 3.16
C THR A 50 15.91 -23.97 4.33
N LYS A 51 16.11 -23.39 5.52
CA LYS A 51 15.34 -23.68 6.74
C LYS A 51 14.49 -22.47 7.18
N PRO A 52 13.31 -22.68 7.81
CA PRO A 52 12.59 -23.97 7.92
C PRO A 52 12.12 -24.52 6.56
N GLN A 53 12.09 -23.67 5.54
CA GLN A 53 11.86 -24.00 4.13
C GLN A 53 12.66 -23.02 3.26
N PRO A 54 12.78 -23.22 1.94
CA PRO A 54 13.36 -22.21 1.05
C PRO A 54 12.50 -20.95 0.92
N TYR A 55 13.11 -19.84 0.51
CA TYR A 55 12.36 -18.68 0.01
C TYR A 55 11.94 -18.95 -1.44
N THR A 56 10.65 -18.88 -1.71
CA THR A 56 10.04 -19.18 -3.00
C THR A 56 8.98 -18.14 -3.33
N THR A 57 8.36 -18.18 -4.53
CA THR A 57 7.38 -17.16 -4.93
C THR A 57 6.14 -17.13 -4.05
N GLU A 58 5.79 -18.25 -3.40
CA GLU A 58 4.63 -18.35 -2.52
C GLU A 58 4.73 -17.43 -1.29
N ILE A 59 5.94 -17.11 -0.81
CA ILE A 59 6.06 -16.12 0.28
C ILE A 59 5.77 -14.71 -0.22
N ILE A 60 6.10 -14.42 -1.48
CA ILE A 60 5.84 -13.12 -2.10
C ILE A 60 4.33 -12.95 -2.27
N GLU A 61 3.65 -13.98 -2.79
CA GLU A 61 2.21 -14.00 -2.96
C GLU A 61 1.49 -13.83 -1.61
N ASP A 62 1.88 -14.61 -0.59
CA ASP A 62 1.37 -14.44 0.78
C ASP A 62 1.57 -13.00 1.28
N LEU A 63 2.79 -12.45 1.17
CA LEU A 63 3.09 -11.11 1.66
C LEU A 63 2.25 -10.04 0.96
N LEU A 64 2.09 -10.11 -0.37
CA LEU A 64 1.28 -9.17 -1.12
C LEU A 64 -0.20 -9.30 -0.78
N THR A 65 -0.73 -10.52 -0.70
CA THR A 65 -2.13 -10.75 -0.33
C THR A 65 -2.44 -10.21 1.06
N TYR A 66 -1.63 -10.56 2.07
CA TYR A 66 -1.87 -10.11 3.44
C TYR A 66 -1.55 -8.62 3.63
N ALA A 67 -0.64 -8.03 2.85
CA ALA A 67 -0.44 -6.58 2.85
C ALA A 67 -1.64 -5.85 2.26
N ILE A 68 -2.19 -6.30 1.13
CA ILE A 68 -3.39 -5.71 0.50
C ILE A 68 -4.58 -5.80 1.47
N LEU A 69 -4.85 -6.99 2.02
CA LEU A 69 -5.90 -7.18 3.01
C LEU A 69 -5.66 -6.31 4.26
N GLY A 70 -4.42 -6.23 4.72
CA GLY A 70 -4.02 -5.39 5.85
C GLY A 70 -4.28 -3.91 5.62
N VAL A 71 -3.92 -3.36 4.45
CA VAL A 71 -4.20 -1.95 4.10
C VAL A 71 -5.71 -1.71 4.06
N LEU A 72 -6.48 -2.59 3.39
CA LEU A 72 -7.91 -2.39 3.20
C LEU A 72 -8.67 -2.48 4.52
N VAL A 73 -8.47 -3.57 5.26
CA VAL A 73 -9.17 -3.82 6.53
C VAL A 73 -8.66 -2.86 7.61
N GLY A 74 -7.34 -2.78 7.78
CA GLY A 74 -6.73 -1.90 8.79
C GLY A 74 -7.03 -0.43 8.51
N GLY A 75 -6.94 -0.01 7.25
CA GLY A 75 -7.23 1.37 6.86
C GLY A 75 -8.68 1.74 7.11
N ARG A 76 -9.62 0.84 6.77
CA ARG A 76 -11.04 1.08 7.02
C ARG A 76 -11.37 1.10 8.51
N LEU A 77 -10.94 0.08 9.25
CA LEU A 77 -11.20 0.00 10.69
C LEU A 77 -10.52 1.14 11.45
N GLY A 78 -9.28 1.48 11.10
CA GLY A 78 -8.60 2.63 11.67
C GLY A 78 -9.32 3.94 11.36
N TYR A 79 -9.92 4.08 10.17
CA TYR A 79 -10.72 5.26 9.87
C TYR A 79 -11.96 5.34 10.78
N CYS A 80 -12.70 4.24 10.86
CA CYS A 80 -13.92 4.15 11.66
C CYS A 80 -13.64 4.41 13.14
N LEU A 81 -12.58 3.82 13.69
CA LEU A 81 -12.24 3.88 15.11
C LEU A 81 -11.56 5.19 15.51
N PHE A 82 -10.70 5.76 14.67
CA PHE A 82 -9.92 6.95 15.04
C PHE A 82 -10.62 8.26 14.75
N TYR A 83 -11.47 8.32 13.72
CA TYR A 83 -12.09 9.57 13.28
C TYR A 83 -13.58 9.67 13.59
N HIS A 84 -14.34 8.56 13.51
CA HIS A 84 -15.81 8.59 13.68
C HIS A 84 -16.37 7.42 14.50
N PRO A 85 -15.82 7.09 15.68
CA PRO A 85 -16.18 5.87 16.41
C PRO A 85 -17.67 5.79 16.77
N GLU A 86 -18.27 6.89 17.24
CA GLU A 86 -19.70 6.91 17.65
C GLU A 86 -20.67 6.62 16.51
N PHE A 87 -20.37 7.15 15.31
CA PHE A 87 -21.19 6.93 14.12
C PHE A 87 -21.20 5.45 13.72
N TYR A 88 -20.03 4.82 13.67
CA TYR A 88 -19.89 3.42 13.25
C TYR A 88 -20.35 2.42 14.32
N LEU A 89 -20.31 2.78 15.60
CA LEU A 89 -20.93 2.00 16.67
C LEU A 89 -22.46 1.97 16.52
N SER A 90 -23.05 3.08 16.10
CA SER A 90 -24.49 3.18 15.85
C SER A 90 -24.91 2.56 14.52
N ASN A 91 -23.98 2.47 13.54
CA ASN A 91 -24.24 1.99 12.19
C ASN A 91 -23.16 0.99 11.73
N PRO A 92 -23.05 -0.22 12.33
CA PRO A 92 -21.94 -1.13 12.10
C PRO A 92 -21.81 -1.62 10.64
N LEU A 93 -22.90 -1.69 9.89
CA LEU A 93 -22.88 -2.09 8.47
C LEU A 93 -22.18 -1.06 7.57
N GLU A 94 -22.11 0.21 7.99
CA GLU A 94 -21.39 1.27 7.26
C GLU A 94 -19.89 1.00 7.18
N ILE A 95 -19.33 0.21 8.10
CA ILE A 95 -17.92 -0.17 8.08
C ILE A 95 -17.56 -0.89 6.77
N LEU A 96 -18.48 -1.65 6.17
CA LEU A 96 -18.25 -2.42 4.95
C LEU A 96 -18.28 -1.56 3.67
N LYS A 97 -18.79 -0.33 3.74
CA LYS A 97 -18.91 0.56 2.57
C LYS A 97 -17.58 1.23 2.24
N LEU A 98 -16.70 0.48 1.59
CA LEU A 98 -15.37 0.96 1.19
C LEU A 98 -15.41 2.03 0.07
N TRP A 99 -16.52 2.10 -0.68
CA TRP A 99 -16.69 3.01 -1.81
C TRP A 99 -17.08 4.44 -1.41
N ASP A 100 -17.54 4.65 -0.17
CA ASP A 100 -17.86 5.99 0.36
C ASP A 100 -16.59 6.75 0.78
N GLY A 101 -15.41 6.19 0.52
CA GLY A 101 -14.12 6.71 0.97
C GLY A 101 -13.87 6.46 2.45
N GLY A 102 -12.95 7.23 3.04
CA GLY A 102 -12.60 7.10 4.45
C GLY A 102 -11.64 5.94 4.73
N MET A 103 -10.35 6.24 4.65
CA MET A 103 -9.24 5.32 4.93
C MET A 103 -8.22 6.00 5.85
N SER A 104 -7.76 5.28 6.87
CA SER A 104 -6.71 5.73 7.78
C SER A 104 -5.36 5.21 7.33
N PHE A 105 -4.39 6.11 7.15
CA PHE A 105 -3.01 5.70 6.92
C PHE A 105 -2.46 4.86 8.09
N HIS A 106 -2.66 5.32 9.33
CA HIS A 106 -2.20 4.62 10.53
C HIS A 106 -2.84 3.23 10.66
N GLY A 107 -4.15 3.15 10.43
CA GLY A 107 -4.86 1.88 10.42
C GLY A 107 -4.32 0.93 9.36
N GLY A 108 -4.09 1.43 8.14
CA GLY A 108 -3.52 0.64 7.04
C GLY A 108 -2.10 0.15 7.34
N ALA A 109 -1.25 1.02 7.91
CA ALA A 109 0.11 0.66 8.30
C ALA A 109 0.13 -0.44 9.37
N ILE A 110 -0.72 -0.30 10.41
CA ILE A 110 -0.88 -1.34 11.45
C ILE A 110 -1.36 -2.65 10.82
N GLY A 111 -2.38 -2.59 9.95
CA GLY A 111 -2.93 -3.77 9.29
C GLY A 111 -1.89 -4.49 8.42
N VAL A 112 -1.06 -3.77 7.67
CA VAL A 112 0.04 -4.34 6.88
C VAL A 112 1.08 -5.00 7.79
N ILE A 113 1.50 -4.33 8.86
CA ILE A 113 2.48 -4.89 9.80
C ILE A 113 1.95 -6.20 10.40
N LEU A 114 0.69 -6.21 10.84
CA LEU A 114 0.03 -7.42 11.36
C LEU A 114 -0.05 -8.52 10.29
N GLY A 115 -0.36 -8.18 9.04
CA GLY A 115 -0.35 -9.12 7.92
C GLY A 115 1.02 -9.74 7.67
N ILE A 116 2.09 -8.95 7.74
CA ILE A 116 3.48 -9.44 7.59
C ILE A 116 3.87 -10.32 8.78
N VAL A 117 3.55 -9.90 10.00
CA VAL A 117 3.77 -10.71 11.21
C VAL A 117 3.05 -12.06 11.10
N TRP A 118 1.81 -12.07 10.61
CA TRP A 118 1.04 -13.28 10.38
C TRP A 118 1.71 -14.21 9.36
N VAL A 119 2.16 -13.68 8.22
CA VAL A 119 2.90 -14.47 7.22
C VAL A 119 4.19 -15.03 7.81
N ALA A 120 4.97 -14.21 8.52
CA ALA A 120 6.20 -14.66 9.19
C ALA A 120 5.92 -15.80 10.18
N TYR A 121 4.89 -15.65 11.01
CA TYR A 121 4.44 -16.67 11.95
C TYR A 121 4.05 -17.98 11.26
N ARG A 122 3.16 -17.93 10.25
CA ARG A 122 2.73 -19.14 9.50
C ARG A 122 3.89 -19.85 8.81
N ARG A 123 4.86 -19.09 8.31
CA ARG A 123 6.06 -19.62 7.64
C ARG A 123 7.18 -19.97 8.62
N LYS A 124 6.95 -19.84 9.93
CA LYS A 124 7.91 -20.13 11.01
C LYS A 124 9.24 -19.38 10.83
N ARG A 125 9.18 -18.14 10.38
CA ARG A 125 10.35 -17.27 10.16
C ARG A 125 10.38 -16.11 11.15
N PRO A 126 11.56 -15.63 11.55
CA PRO A 126 11.68 -14.38 12.28
C PRO A 126 11.04 -13.23 11.50
N PHE A 127 10.25 -12.40 12.17
CA PHE A 127 9.59 -11.24 11.56
C PHE A 127 10.61 -10.33 10.86
N LEU A 128 11.74 -10.01 11.50
CA LEU A 128 12.76 -9.13 10.94
C LEU A 128 13.36 -9.69 9.64
N GLN A 129 13.55 -11.01 9.54
CA GLN A 129 14.05 -11.63 8.31
C GLN A 129 13.05 -11.49 7.14
N VAL A 130 11.75 -11.58 7.43
CA VAL A 130 10.69 -11.36 6.44
C VAL A 130 10.59 -9.87 6.08
N ALA A 131 10.72 -8.99 7.08
CA ALA A 131 10.77 -7.56 6.87
C ALA A 131 11.97 -7.15 5.99
N ASP A 132 13.17 -7.68 6.23
CA ASP A 132 14.36 -7.43 5.43
C ASP A 132 14.21 -7.87 3.96
N PHE A 133 13.43 -8.93 3.72
CA PHE A 133 13.08 -9.39 2.37
C PHE A 133 12.12 -8.45 1.65
N LEU A 134 11.16 -7.88 2.37
CA LEU A 134 10.12 -6.99 1.84
C LEU A 134 10.59 -5.54 1.69
N VAL A 135 11.37 -5.02 2.66
CA VAL A 135 11.53 -3.57 2.87
C VAL A 135 12.03 -2.78 1.64
N PRO A 136 12.91 -3.31 0.77
CA PRO A 136 13.34 -2.59 -0.44
C PRO A 136 12.24 -2.42 -1.49
N ALA A 137 11.11 -3.14 -1.38
CA ALA A 137 9.94 -2.93 -2.23
C ALA A 137 9.04 -1.78 -1.74
N VAL A 138 9.15 -1.38 -0.46
CA VAL A 138 8.34 -0.31 0.13
C VAL A 138 8.51 1.04 -0.60
N PRO A 139 9.74 1.48 -0.95
CA PRO A 139 9.93 2.73 -1.69
C PRO A 139 9.20 2.79 -3.04
N LEU A 140 8.99 1.65 -3.73
CA LEU A 140 8.25 1.61 -4.99
C LEU A 140 6.79 2.05 -4.79
N GLY A 141 6.16 1.55 -3.73
CA GLY A 141 4.80 1.94 -3.35
C GLY A 141 4.72 3.39 -2.91
N LEU A 142 5.71 3.87 -2.15
CA LEU A 142 5.75 5.27 -1.73
C LEU A 142 5.92 6.21 -2.92
N ALA A 143 6.86 5.92 -3.82
CA ALA A 143 7.11 6.74 -5.01
C ALA A 143 5.88 6.82 -5.92
N LEU A 144 5.25 5.68 -6.22
CA LEU A 144 4.04 5.64 -7.05
C LEU A 144 2.83 6.29 -6.36
N GLY A 145 2.72 6.15 -5.03
CA GLY A 145 1.75 6.91 -4.24
C GLY A 145 1.95 8.41 -4.37
N ARG A 146 3.21 8.89 -4.30
CA ARG A 146 3.53 10.32 -4.49
C ARG A 146 3.23 10.81 -5.90
N ILE A 147 3.47 9.97 -6.92
CA ILE A 147 3.06 10.28 -8.29
C ILE A 147 1.53 10.39 -8.38
N GLY A 148 0.80 9.50 -7.71
CA GLY A 148 -0.66 9.60 -7.57
C GLY A 148 -1.10 10.89 -6.91
N ASN A 149 -0.44 11.31 -5.82
CA ASN A 149 -0.74 12.58 -5.15
C ASN A 149 -0.50 13.77 -6.09
N PHE A 150 0.60 13.74 -6.85
CA PHE A 150 0.90 14.76 -7.83
C PHE A 150 -0.20 14.83 -8.90
N ILE A 151 -0.61 13.70 -9.49
CA ILE A 151 -1.68 13.65 -10.50
C ILE A 151 -3.01 14.19 -9.95
N ASN A 152 -3.35 13.85 -8.71
CA ASN A 152 -4.57 14.32 -8.06
C ASN A 152 -4.52 15.78 -7.60
N GLY A 153 -3.37 16.46 -7.70
CA GLY A 153 -3.22 17.83 -7.21
C GLY A 153 -3.37 17.94 -5.68
N GLU A 154 -2.87 16.97 -4.93
CA GLU A 154 -2.95 16.93 -3.46
C GLU A 154 -1.56 16.87 -2.79
N LEU A 155 -1.52 17.09 -1.47
CA LEU A 155 -0.30 17.03 -0.65
C LEU A 155 0.82 17.99 -1.10
N TRP A 156 0.44 19.21 -1.42
CA TRP A 156 1.34 20.31 -1.76
C TRP A 156 2.38 20.57 -0.67
N GLY A 157 3.56 20.99 -1.11
CA GLY A 157 4.56 21.57 -0.23
C GLY A 157 4.15 22.94 0.31
N ARG A 158 5.01 23.51 1.15
CA ARG A 158 4.86 24.89 1.61
C ARG A 158 4.95 25.88 0.45
N ALA A 159 4.23 27.01 0.57
CA ALA A 159 4.41 28.13 -0.34
C ALA A 159 5.86 28.62 -0.33
N ALA A 160 6.40 28.87 -1.51
CA ALA A 160 7.78 29.27 -1.72
C ALA A 160 7.82 30.74 -2.21
N PRO A 161 8.77 31.56 -1.72
CA PRO A 161 8.93 32.94 -2.21
C PRO A 161 9.17 32.99 -3.71
N GLU A 162 8.68 34.05 -4.37
CA GLU A 162 8.89 34.29 -5.80
C GLU A 162 10.38 34.47 -6.18
N SER A 163 11.24 34.70 -5.18
CA SER A 163 12.69 34.88 -5.35
C SER A 163 13.47 33.56 -5.48
N LEU A 164 12.83 32.40 -5.29
CA LEU A 164 13.46 31.11 -5.54
C LEU A 164 13.47 30.81 -7.05
N PRO A 165 14.53 30.18 -7.58
CA PRO A 165 14.66 29.87 -9.00
C PRO A 165 13.56 28.94 -9.52
#